data_AF-A0A452YC44-F1
#
_entry.id   AF-A0A452YC44-F1
#
_cell.length_a   1.000
_cell.length_b   1.000
_cell.length_c   1.000
_cell.angle_alpha   90.00
_cell.angle_beta   90.00
_cell.angle_gamma   90.00
#
_symmetry.space_group_name_H-M   'P 1'
#
loop_
_entity.id
_entity.type
_entity.pdbx_description
1 polymer ?
#
loop_
_entity_poly.entity_id
_entity_poly.type
_entity_poly.pdbx_seq_one_letter_code
_entity_poly.pdbx_strand_id
1 'polypeptide(L)'
;VLFIHMDEQMDGRTLVGSYVCTEKPGEFKWAPGSLTQAIVKGFWIVFEDIDKAPTDVQSILLPLLEGSSSFSIGHAEAVEVADGFRLFATVTTSKHDFSHALEGRLTYSGLWRKVMLGEPNREDMVNIVNGCYPSLDTISSKLIDTFEKVNSLVSYQFGGLNLAGGFSDGILHRFSLRDLLKWCKRIVGVDLNFEGLGLASSGYQFIYYEAADIFAASLSSPDKRQYVAREIARILGLFHQAETMHPTDKPIIQARHTDLQVGRVTLQCSDKPALIQKGPFADIRSALDVLERVACSIKFNEPVLLVGETGTGKTTLVQNLASWLKQSLTVVNLSQQSDISDLLGGFKPTDARSICFPLYMEFKDLFCQSFSKEV
;
A
#
# COMPACT_ATOMS: atom_id res chain seq x y z
N VAL A 1 11.39 8.92 -14.97
CA VAL A 1 10.57 7.71 -15.26
C VAL A 1 9.21 7.91 -14.61
N LEU A 2 8.13 7.65 -15.33
CA LEU A 2 6.75 7.72 -14.85
C LEU A 2 6.18 6.30 -14.77
N PHE A 3 5.49 5.98 -13.68
CA PHE A 3 4.81 4.70 -13.49
C PHE A 3 3.31 4.93 -13.56
N ILE A 4 2.61 4.15 -14.37
CA ILE A 4 1.15 4.19 -14.51
C ILE A 4 0.63 2.78 -14.30
N HIS A 5 -0.19 2.61 -13.28
CA HIS A 5 -0.89 1.36 -13.03
C HIS A 5 -2.09 1.22 -13.97
N MET A 6 -2.24 0.06 -14.60
CA MET A 6 -3.35 -0.26 -15.49
C MET A 6 -4.39 -1.10 -14.75
N ASP A 7 -5.64 -0.71 -14.91
CA ASP A 7 -6.80 -1.43 -14.39
C ASP A 7 -7.89 -1.52 -15.48
N GLU A 8 -8.89 -2.38 -15.24
CA GLU A 8 -10.01 -2.60 -16.17
C GLU A 8 -10.96 -1.40 -16.30
N GLN A 9 -10.86 -0.41 -15.42
CA GLN A 9 -11.74 0.76 -15.36
C GLN A 9 -11.08 2.02 -15.95
N MET A 10 -9.81 1.93 -16.36
CA MET A 10 -9.06 3.06 -16.86
C MET A 10 -9.61 3.59 -18.16
N ASP A 11 -9.92 4.89 -18.16
CA ASP A 11 -10.30 5.63 -19.36
C ASP A 11 -9.06 6.08 -20.13
N GLY A 12 -9.02 5.79 -21.44
CA GLY A 12 -7.98 6.26 -22.35
C GLY A 12 -7.86 7.79 -22.39
N ARG A 13 -8.92 8.52 -22.08
CA ARG A 13 -8.89 9.99 -21.94
C ARG A 13 -7.96 10.47 -20.83
N THR A 14 -7.79 9.70 -19.75
CA THR A 14 -6.85 10.06 -18.68
C THR A 14 -5.39 10.02 -19.16
N LEU A 15 -5.09 9.12 -20.11
CA LEU A 15 -3.76 8.99 -20.69
C LEU A 15 -3.49 10.06 -21.75
N VAL A 16 -4.45 10.27 -22.66
CA VAL A 16 -4.31 11.19 -23.79
C VAL A 16 -4.53 12.65 -23.37
N GLY A 17 -5.54 12.88 -22.54
CA GLY A 17 -5.97 14.19 -22.07
C GLY A 17 -7.48 14.37 -22.20
N SER A 18 -7.98 15.42 -21.57
CA SER A 18 -9.38 15.81 -21.64
C SER A 18 -9.52 17.33 -21.54
N TYR A 19 -10.67 17.86 -21.95
CA TYR A 19 -11.02 19.25 -21.67
C TYR A 19 -11.45 19.36 -20.21
N VAL A 20 -10.76 20.21 -19.47
CA VAL A 20 -11.05 20.51 -18.08
C VAL A 20 -11.67 21.88 -17.94
N CYS A 21 -12.63 22.01 -17.03
CA CYS A 21 -13.16 23.31 -16.64
C CYS A 21 -12.05 24.17 -16.03
N THR A 22 -12.07 25.45 -16.32
CA THR A 22 -11.19 26.43 -15.68
C THR A 22 -11.93 27.17 -14.56
N GLU A 23 -11.22 28.05 -13.85
CA GLU A 23 -11.82 28.93 -12.84
C GLU A 23 -12.88 29.87 -13.42
N LYS A 24 -12.84 30.13 -14.73
CA LYS A 24 -13.84 30.94 -15.43
C LYS A 24 -15.01 30.06 -15.89
N PRO A 25 -16.23 30.32 -15.39
CA PRO A 25 -17.41 29.56 -15.79
C PRO A 25 -17.61 29.58 -17.31
N GLY A 26 -17.78 28.40 -17.91
CA GLY A 26 -18.00 28.23 -19.36
C GLY A 26 -16.72 28.16 -20.21
N GLU A 27 -15.54 28.34 -19.63
CA GLU A 27 -14.26 28.16 -20.32
C GLU A 27 -13.70 26.75 -20.08
N PHE A 28 -13.51 26.02 -21.18
CA PHE A 28 -12.90 24.70 -21.21
C PHE A 28 -11.52 24.79 -21.85
N LYS A 29 -10.50 24.29 -21.15
CA LYS A 29 -9.12 24.24 -21.65
C LYS A 29 -8.69 22.80 -21.83
N TRP A 30 -8.00 22.51 -22.93
CA TRP A 30 -7.38 21.21 -23.11
C TRP A 30 -6.25 21.00 -22.09
N ALA A 31 -6.33 19.90 -21.35
CA ALA A 31 -5.27 19.47 -20.44
C ALA A 31 -4.66 18.15 -20.97
N PRO A 32 -3.34 18.10 -21.24
CA PRO A 32 -2.69 16.89 -21.71
C PRO A 32 -2.67 15.84 -20.59
N GLY A 33 -3.01 14.60 -20.94
CA GLY A 33 -2.96 13.47 -20.02
C GLY A 33 -1.55 12.99 -19.74
N SER A 34 -1.41 12.03 -18.82
CA SER A 34 -0.10 11.57 -18.32
C SER A 34 0.80 11.02 -19.44
N LEU A 35 0.23 10.30 -20.41
CA LEU A 35 0.97 9.75 -21.55
C LEU A 35 1.40 10.86 -22.52
N THR A 36 0.48 11.76 -22.89
CA THR A 36 0.81 12.89 -23.77
C THR A 36 1.91 13.77 -23.18
N GLN A 37 1.86 14.05 -21.87
CA GLN A 37 2.93 14.80 -21.21
C GLN A 37 4.28 14.06 -21.24
N ALA A 38 4.26 12.74 -21.08
CA ALA A 38 5.47 11.92 -21.15
C ALA A 38 6.09 11.92 -22.56
N ILE A 39 5.25 11.85 -23.60
CA ILE A 39 5.66 11.90 -25.00
C ILE A 39 6.32 13.23 -25.34
N VAL A 40 5.66 14.36 -25.02
CA VAL A 40 6.18 15.71 -25.28
C VAL A 40 7.51 15.95 -24.56
N LYS A 41 7.62 15.50 -23.30
CA LYS A 41 8.80 15.75 -22.47
C LYS A 41 9.92 14.72 -22.65
N GLY A 42 9.69 13.66 -23.43
CA GLY A 42 10.66 12.58 -23.61
C GLY A 42 10.91 11.75 -22.35
N PHE A 43 9.90 11.59 -21.49
CA PHE A 43 10.02 10.80 -20.28
C PHE A 43 9.86 9.30 -20.55
N TRP A 44 10.60 8.49 -19.79
CA TRP A 44 10.39 7.04 -19.80
C TRP A 44 9.12 6.72 -19.04
N ILE A 45 8.26 5.89 -19.62
CA ILE A 45 7.00 5.47 -19.03
C ILE A 45 6.98 3.96 -18.82
N VAL A 46 6.47 3.54 -17.67
CA VAL A 46 6.30 2.13 -17.29
C VAL A 46 4.82 1.91 -17.01
N PHE A 47 4.18 1.08 -17.83
CA PHE A 47 2.81 0.62 -17.61
C PHE A 47 2.82 -0.65 -16.78
N GLU A 48 2.27 -0.58 -15.57
CA GLU A 48 2.16 -1.75 -14.71
C GLU A 48 0.88 -2.52 -14.99
N ASP A 49 0.97 -3.85 -15.11
CA ASP A 49 -0.16 -4.76 -15.39
C ASP A 49 -0.94 -4.41 -16.67
N ILE A 50 -0.22 -4.18 -17.77
CA ILE A 50 -0.83 -3.76 -19.06
C ILE A 50 -1.88 -4.74 -19.60
N ASP A 51 -1.85 -6.00 -19.17
CA ASP A 51 -2.84 -7.03 -19.52
C ASP A 51 -4.23 -6.77 -18.92
N LYS A 52 -4.33 -5.94 -17.88
CA LYS A 52 -5.60 -5.52 -17.29
C LYS A 52 -6.22 -4.32 -17.99
N ALA A 53 -5.47 -3.63 -18.85
CA ALA A 53 -5.96 -2.45 -19.54
C ALA A 53 -7.05 -2.82 -20.56
N PRO A 54 -8.14 -2.02 -20.67
CA PRO A 54 -9.15 -2.19 -21.72
C PRO A 54 -8.55 -2.18 -23.12
N THR A 55 -9.20 -2.86 -24.06
CA THR A 55 -8.78 -2.91 -25.47
C THR A 55 -8.63 -1.53 -26.10
N ASP A 56 -9.45 -0.57 -25.66
CA ASP A 56 -9.42 0.81 -26.15
C ASP A 56 -8.13 1.52 -25.71
N VAL A 57 -7.69 1.30 -24.46
CA VAL A 57 -6.43 1.82 -23.94
C VAL A 57 -5.25 1.16 -24.65
N GLN A 58 -5.29 -0.16 -24.86
CA GLN A 58 -4.23 -0.86 -25.60
C GLN A 58 -4.12 -0.36 -27.04
N SER A 59 -5.25 -0.01 -27.68
CA SER A 59 -5.28 0.52 -29.05
C SER A 59 -4.68 1.92 -29.17
N ILE A 60 -4.80 2.75 -28.12
CA ILE A 60 -4.14 4.06 -28.06
C ILE A 60 -2.61 3.92 -28.08
N LEU A 61 -2.06 2.83 -27.52
CA LEU A 61 -0.62 2.60 -27.48
C LEU A 61 -0.05 2.06 -28.80
N LEU A 62 -0.89 1.54 -29.70
CA LEU A 62 -0.46 0.88 -30.93
C LEU A 62 0.46 1.76 -31.81
N PRO A 63 0.14 3.03 -32.11
CA PRO A 63 1.02 3.87 -32.94
C PRO A 63 2.41 4.07 -32.35
N LEU A 64 2.50 4.11 -31.01
CA LEU A 64 3.78 4.25 -30.30
C LEU A 64 4.61 2.96 -30.36
N LEU A 65 3.94 1.80 -30.37
CA LEU A 65 4.58 0.49 -30.50
C LEU A 65 5.08 0.23 -31.92
N GLU A 66 4.38 0.76 -32.93
CA GLU A 66 4.80 0.70 -34.33
C GLU A 66 6.00 1.63 -34.64
N GLY A 67 6.35 2.53 -33.71
CA GLY A 67 7.45 3.48 -33.87
C GLY A 67 7.05 4.76 -34.61
N SER A 68 5.78 5.16 -34.53
CA SER A 68 5.33 6.43 -35.10
C SER A 68 6.03 7.61 -34.43
N SER A 69 6.55 8.55 -35.23
CA SER A 69 7.15 9.80 -34.74
C SER A 69 6.13 10.83 -34.27
N SER A 70 4.83 10.58 -34.52
CA SER A 70 3.74 11.45 -34.13
C SER A 70 2.62 10.67 -33.43
N PHE A 71 2.07 11.23 -32.37
CA PHE A 71 0.99 10.66 -31.57
C PHE A 71 -0.30 11.47 -31.71
N SER A 72 -1.37 10.84 -32.20
CA SER A 72 -2.65 11.49 -32.44
C SER A 72 -3.48 11.63 -31.16
N ILE A 73 -3.87 12.86 -30.81
CA ILE A 73 -4.67 13.19 -29.60
C ILE A 73 -6.19 13.22 -29.92
N GLY A 74 -6.61 12.59 -31.02
CA GLY A 74 -8.03 12.48 -31.43
C GLY A 74 -8.68 13.76 -31.98
N HIS A 75 -8.24 14.97 -31.62
CA HIS A 75 -8.98 16.20 -31.93
C HIS A 75 -8.37 17.21 -32.90
N ALA A 76 -7.04 17.31 -33.12
CA ALA A 76 -6.51 18.08 -34.27
C ALA A 76 -4.98 18.06 -34.44
N GLU A 77 -4.19 18.01 -33.36
CA GLU A 77 -2.73 18.10 -33.47
C GLU A 77 -2.09 16.79 -33.01
N ALA A 78 -1.38 16.15 -33.95
CA ALA A 78 -0.49 15.06 -33.60
C ALA A 78 0.73 15.66 -32.91
N VAL A 79 1.07 15.13 -31.74
CA VAL A 79 2.24 15.57 -30.99
C VAL A 79 3.45 14.79 -31.46
N GLU A 80 4.56 15.49 -31.68
CA GLU A 80 5.83 14.86 -32.01
C GLU A 80 6.38 14.10 -30.80
N VAL A 81 6.80 12.86 -31.03
CA VAL A 81 7.37 12.00 -29.99
C VAL A 81 8.82 12.42 -29.77
N ALA A 82 9.15 12.90 -28.56
CA ALA A 82 10.51 13.32 -28.25
C ALA A 82 11.48 12.12 -28.25
N ASP A 83 12.71 12.34 -28.75
CA ASP A 83 13.75 11.31 -28.90
C ASP A 83 14.11 10.55 -27.61
N GLY A 84 13.89 11.19 -26.45
CA GLY A 84 14.14 10.60 -25.13
C GLY A 84 13.07 9.63 -24.64
N PHE A 85 11.90 9.59 -25.31
CA PHE A 85 10.76 8.79 -24.88
C PHE A 85 11.06 7.29 -24.97
N ARG A 86 10.71 6.54 -23.91
CA ARG A 86 10.85 5.09 -23.84
C ARG A 86 9.63 4.47 -23.17
N LEU A 87 9.15 3.38 -23.74
CA LEU A 87 7.96 2.67 -23.31
C LEU A 87 8.33 1.30 -22.73
N PHE A 88 7.93 1.06 -21.49
CA PHE A 88 8.05 -0.22 -20.81
C PHE A 88 6.67 -0.66 -20.31
N ALA A 89 6.46 -1.96 -20.21
CA ALA A 89 5.26 -2.52 -19.60
C ALA A 89 5.60 -3.75 -18.77
N THR A 90 4.84 -4.00 -17.71
CA THR A 90 4.92 -5.21 -16.90
C THR A 90 3.65 -6.02 -17.04
N VAL A 91 3.80 -7.34 -17.00
CA VAL A 91 2.69 -8.30 -17.05
C VAL A 91 3.00 -9.40 -16.05
N THR A 92 2.04 -9.72 -15.21
CA THR A 92 2.17 -10.80 -14.23
C THR A 92 1.73 -12.11 -14.89
N THR A 93 2.63 -13.10 -14.98
CA THR A 93 2.35 -14.40 -15.59
C THR A 93 2.67 -15.55 -14.63
N SER A 94 1.90 -16.63 -14.72
CA SER A 94 2.17 -17.88 -14.01
C SER A 94 3.18 -18.71 -14.81
N LYS A 95 3.99 -19.55 -14.14
CA LYS A 95 5.07 -20.34 -14.77
C LYS A 95 4.59 -21.27 -15.91
N HIS A 96 3.29 -21.52 -16.06
CA HIS A 96 2.74 -22.47 -17.03
C HIS A 96 2.10 -21.82 -18.28
N ASP A 97 1.86 -20.50 -18.30
CA ASP A 97 0.98 -19.88 -19.31
C ASP A 97 1.68 -18.92 -20.30
N PHE A 98 3.01 -19.01 -20.41
CA PHE A 98 3.82 -18.02 -21.16
C PHE A 98 3.39 -17.79 -22.61
N SER A 99 3.04 -18.84 -23.35
CA SER A 99 2.64 -18.73 -24.76
C SER A 99 1.15 -18.44 -24.92
N HIS A 100 0.28 -19.13 -24.18
CA HIS A 100 -1.17 -19.08 -24.41
C HIS A 100 -1.89 -17.91 -23.73
N ALA A 101 -1.46 -17.46 -22.54
CA ALA A 101 -2.14 -16.35 -21.86
C ALA A 101 -1.78 -14.99 -22.46
N LEU A 102 -0.56 -14.83 -22.99
CA LEU A 102 -0.11 -13.55 -23.51
C LEU A 102 -0.67 -13.23 -24.91
N GLU A 103 -1.03 -14.25 -25.69
CA GLU A 103 -1.67 -14.08 -27.00
C GLU A 103 -3.15 -13.72 -26.90
N GLY A 104 -3.84 -14.15 -25.82
CA GLY A 104 -5.24 -13.83 -25.58
C GLY A 104 -5.49 -12.55 -24.76
N ARG A 105 -4.53 -12.09 -23.95
CA ARG A 105 -4.71 -10.94 -23.03
C ARG A 105 -4.01 -9.66 -23.47
N LEU A 106 -2.92 -9.76 -24.24
CA LEU A 106 -2.24 -8.60 -24.81
C LEU A 106 -2.52 -8.51 -26.29
N THR A 107 -3.34 -7.55 -26.67
CA THR A 107 -3.46 -7.18 -28.07
C THR A 107 -2.09 -6.70 -28.55
N TYR A 108 -1.66 -7.13 -29.74
CA TYR A 108 -0.37 -6.74 -30.35
C TYR A 108 0.89 -7.25 -29.62
N SER A 109 0.79 -8.42 -28.98
CA SER A 109 1.91 -9.14 -28.34
C SER A 109 3.19 -9.26 -29.19
N GLY A 110 3.07 -9.22 -30.53
CA GLY A 110 4.20 -9.30 -31.47
C GLY A 110 5.05 -8.04 -31.60
N LEU A 111 4.54 -6.87 -31.20
CA LEU A 111 5.30 -5.60 -31.25
C LEU A 111 6.20 -5.42 -30.01
N TRP A 112 5.94 -6.17 -28.95
CA TRP A 112 6.67 -6.07 -27.70
C TRP A 112 7.92 -6.95 -27.70
N ARG A 113 9.05 -6.37 -27.27
CA ARG A 113 10.22 -7.15 -26.85
C ARG A 113 9.97 -7.70 -25.44
N LYS A 114 9.77 -9.02 -25.34
CA LYS A 114 9.47 -9.70 -24.08
C LYS A 114 10.76 -10.07 -23.35
N VAL A 115 10.86 -9.71 -22.08
CA VAL A 115 11.93 -10.12 -21.17
C VAL A 115 11.30 -10.82 -19.99
N MET A 116 11.64 -12.10 -19.80
CA MET A 116 11.12 -12.88 -18.67
C MET A 116 12.00 -12.64 -17.44
N LEU A 117 11.39 -12.15 -16.37
CA LEU A 117 12.04 -12.01 -15.07
C LEU A 117 11.61 -13.19 -14.19
N GLY A 118 12.56 -14.02 -13.81
CA GLY A 118 12.34 -15.10 -12.86
C GLY A 118 12.22 -14.60 -11.42
N GLU A 119 11.71 -15.46 -10.54
CA GLU A 119 11.84 -15.24 -9.10
C GLU A 119 13.34 -15.20 -8.74
N PRO A 120 13.79 -14.28 -7.86
CA PRO A 120 15.19 -14.18 -7.48
C PRO A 120 15.65 -15.45 -6.79
N ASN A 121 16.86 -15.91 -7.12
CA ASN A 121 17.45 -17.08 -6.48
C ASN A 121 17.89 -16.74 -5.05
N ARG A 122 18.21 -17.77 -4.26
CA ARG A 122 18.73 -17.59 -2.90
C ARG A 122 19.97 -16.68 -2.84
N GLU A 123 20.88 -16.84 -3.80
CA GLU A 123 22.08 -15.99 -3.93
C GLU A 123 21.71 -14.54 -4.23
N ASP A 124 20.76 -14.31 -5.14
CA ASP A 124 20.26 -12.97 -5.43
C ASP A 124 19.61 -12.33 -4.20
N MET A 125 18.83 -13.09 -3.44
CA MET A 125 18.21 -12.59 -2.19
C MET A 125 19.27 -12.17 -1.16
N VAL A 126 20.33 -12.96 -0.97
CA VAL A 126 21.46 -12.59 -0.09
C VAL A 126 22.11 -11.30 -0.59
N ASN A 127 22.41 -11.21 -1.89
CA ASN A 127 23.04 -10.04 -2.49
C ASN A 127 22.17 -8.78 -2.37
N ILE A 128 20.85 -8.91 -2.53
CA ILE A 128 19.90 -7.81 -2.38
C ILE A 128 19.82 -7.35 -0.92
N VAL A 129 19.73 -8.27 0.04
CA VAL A 129 19.69 -7.93 1.47
C VAL A 129 20.99 -7.25 1.89
N ASN A 130 22.14 -7.80 1.51
CA ASN A 130 23.44 -7.25 1.85
C ASN A 130 23.72 -5.90 1.17
N GLY A 131 23.24 -5.71 -0.07
CA GLY A 131 23.33 -4.44 -0.78
C GLY A 131 22.43 -3.36 -0.18
N CYS A 132 21.21 -3.71 0.25
CA CYS A 132 20.29 -2.76 0.87
C CYS A 132 20.62 -2.47 2.35
N TYR A 133 21.08 -3.48 3.08
CA TYR A 133 21.27 -3.44 4.54
C TYR A 133 22.58 -4.15 4.95
N PRO A 134 23.74 -3.48 4.82
CA PRO A 134 25.04 -4.08 5.10
C PRO A 134 25.22 -4.59 6.54
N SER A 135 24.52 -3.98 7.51
CA SER A 135 24.57 -4.39 8.92
C SER A 135 23.99 -5.78 9.19
N LEU A 136 23.19 -6.33 8.26
CA LEU A 136 22.53 -7.62 8.42
C LEU A 136 23.31 -8.79 7.82
N ASP A 137 24.51 -8.58 7.29
CA ASP A 137 25.29 -9.61 6.59
C ASP A 137 25.42 -10.92 7.39
N THR A 138 25.68 -10.80 8.70
CA THR A 138 25.86 -11.95 9.61
C THR A 138 24.59 -12.78 9.85
N ILE A 139 23.40 -12.22 9.64
CA ILE A 139 22.10 -12.87 9.92
C ILE A 139 21.31 -13.11 8.63
N SER A 140 21.73 -12.50 7.52
CA SER A 140 21.10 -12.57 6.19
C SER A 140 20.69 -14.00 5.80
N SER A 141 21.57 -14.98 6.01
CA SER A 141 21.30 -16.39 5.72
C SER A 141 20.12 -16.94 6.52
N LYS A 142 20.06 -16.66 7.83
CA LYS A 142 18.97 -17.09 8.72
C LYS A 142 17.65 -16.39 8.38
N LEU A 143 17.70 -15.11 7.99
CA LEU A 143 16.49 -14.38 7.56
C LEU A 143 15.91 -15.01 6.29
N ILE A 144 16.76 -15.32 5.31
CA ILE A 144 16.34 -15.93 4.06
C ILE A 144 15.83 -17.36 4.29
N ASP A 145 16.50 -18.15 5.12
CA ASP A 145 16.03 -19.50 5.48
C ASP A 145 14.65 -19.44 6.16
N THR A 146 14.42 -18.44 7.02
CA THR A 146 13.12 -18.20 7.65
C THR A 146 12.06 -17.84 6.60
N PHE A 147 12.37 -16.92 5.69
CA PHE A 147 11.47 -16.49 4.63
C PHE A 147 11.09 -17.61 3.67
N GLU A 148 12.07 -18.38 3.17
CA GLU A 148 11.85 -19.55 2.31
C GLU A 148 11.01 -20.61 3.03
N LYS A 149 11.31 -20.87 4.31
CA LYS A 149 10.55 -21.84 5.08
C LYS A 149 9.11 -21.41 5.28
N VAL A 150 8.86 -20.17 5.69
CA VAL A 150 7.51 -19.62 5.86
C VAL A 150 6.73 -19.68 4.52
N ASN A 151 7.36 -19.30 3.41
CA ASN A 151 6.74 -19.38 2.08
C ASN A 151 6.43 -20.81 1.65
N SER A 152 7.30 -21.77 1.98
CA SER A 152 7.05 -23.18 1.73
C SER A 152 5.86 -23.69 2.55
N LEU A 153 5.77 -23.31 3.83
CA LEU A 153 4.67 -23.72 4.71
C LEU A 153 3.33 -23.21 4.19
N VAL A 154 3.28 -21.93 3.83
CA VAL A 154 2.03 -21.35 3.31
C VAL A 154 1.64 -21.97 1.97
N SER A 155 2.62 -22.27 1.10
CA SER A 155 2.36 -22.90 -0.20
C SER A 155 1.88 -24.35 -0.08
N TYR A 156 2.50 -25.17 0.77
CA TYR A 156 2.23 -26.62 0.84
C TYR A 156 1.10 -27.01 1.79
N GLN A 157 0.99 -26.35 2.96
CA GLN A 157 0.01 -26.75 3.98
C GLN A 157 -1.32 -25.99 3.88
N PHE A 158 -1.34 -24.82 3.24
CA PHE A 158 -2.58 -24.08 2.99
C PHE A 158 -3.04 -24.17 1.53
N GLY A 159 -2.22 -24.76 0.65
CA GLY A 159 -2.55 -25.05 -0.75
C GLY A 159 -3.03 -26.48 -1.03
N GLY A 160 -3.33 -27.29 -0.01
CA GLY A 160 -3.71 -28.71 -0.16
C GLY A 160 -5.15 -29.04 0.25
N LEU A 161 -5.95 -29.45 -0.74
CA LEU A 161 -7.25 -30.17 -0.67
C LEU A 161 -8.53 -29.36 -0.36
N ASN A 162 -9.01 -28.57 -1.33
CA ASN A 162 -10.45 -28.43 -1.55
C ASN A 162 -10.95 -29.64 -2.36
N LEU A 163 -11.35 -30.71 -1.67
CA LEU A 163 -11.96 -31.93 -2.24
C LEU A 163 -13.43 -31.72 -2.69
N ALA A 164 -13.83 -30.49 -2.99
CA ALA A 164 -15.18 -30.18 -3.43
C ALA A 164 -15.17 -28.95 -4.36
N GLY A 165 -14.99 -29.20 -5.66
CA GLY A 165 -15.60 -28.53 -6.83
C GLY A 165 -15.91 -27.02 -6.84
N GLY A 166 -15.34 -26.20 -5.97
CA GLY A 166 -15.55 -24.77 -5.90
C GLY A 166 -14.28 -24.03 -6.24
N PHE A 167 -14.29 -23.31 -7.35
CA PHE A 167 -13.29 -22.30 -7.71
C PHE A 167 -13.38 -21.13 -6.72
N SER A 168 -12.90 -21.31 -5.49
CA SER A 168 -12.50 -20.17 -4.68
C SER A 168 -11.03 -19.90 -4.97
N ASP A 169 -10.82 -18.81 -5.69
CA ASP A 169 -9.56 -18.15 -6.00
C ASP A 169 -8.88 -17.70 -4.70
N GLY A 170 -8.46 -18.67 -3.90
CA GLY A 170 -7.78 -18.45 -2.64
C GLY A 170 -6.38 -17.96 -2.97
N ILE A 171 -6.20 -16.63 -2.89
CA ILE A 171 -4.91 -15.94 -2.93
C ILE A 171 -3.89 -16.84 -2.21
N LEU A 172 -3.01 -17.48 -2.99
CA LEU A 172 -1.83 -18.14 -2.46
C LEU A 172 -1.09 -17.05 -1.70
N HIS A 173 -1.20 -17.04 -0.37
CA HIS A 173 -0.54 -16.06 0.50
C HIS A 173 0.99 -16.30 0.46
N ARG A 174 1.62 -16.03 -0.68
CA ARG A 174 3.07 -16.02 -0.82
C ARG A 174 3.56 -14.66 -0.37
N PHE A 175 4.45 -14.66 0.60
CA PHE A 175 5.16 -13.46 0.99
C PHE A 175 6.15 -13.08 -0.10
N SER A 176 6.14 -11.80 -0.45
CA SER A 176 7.00 -11.26 -1.49
C SER A 176 8.36 -10.87 -0.94
N LEU A 177 9.33 -10.62 -1.82
CA LEU A 177 10.61 -10.03 -1.43
C LEU A 177 10.42 -8.69 -0.71
N ARG A 178 9.33 -7.96 -0.98
CA ARG A 178 9.01 -6.72 -0.27
C ARG A 178 8.77 -6.97 1.22
N ASP A 179 8.20 -8.11 1.59
CA ASP A 179 7.93 -8.44 3.00
C ASP A 179 9.22 -8.85 3.73
N LEU A 180 10.15 -9.54 3.05
CA LEU A 180 11.51 -9.75 3.54
C LEU A 180 12.25 -8.41 3.74
N LEU A 181 12.15 -7.49 2.78
CA LEU A 181 12.80 -6.17 2.87
C LEU A 181 12.17 -5.29 3.95
N LYS A 182 10.85 -5.37 4.17
CA LYS A 182 10.19 -4.73 5.32
C LYS A 182 10.77 -5.28 6.62
N TRP A 183 10.85 -6.60 6.76
CA TRP A 183 11.43 -7.22 7.96
C TRP A 183 12.87 -6.75 8.20
N CYS A 184 13.71 -6.73 7.16
CA CYS A 184 15.07 -6.20 7.25
C CYS A 184 15.10 -4.73 7.68
N LYS A 185 14.25 -3.88 7.09
CA LYS A 185 14.11 -2.45 7.45
C LYS A 185 13.78 -2.28 8.94
N ARG A 186 12.87 -3.12 9.46
CA ARG A 186 12.46 -3.09 10.87
C ARG A 186 13.57 -3.48 11.83
N ILE A 187 14.36 -4.49 11.47
CA ILE A 187 15.52 -4.93 12.26
C ILE A 187 16.58 -3.84 12.31
N VAL A 188 16.85 -3.15 11.19
CA VAL A 188 17.88 -2.10 11.13
C VAL A 188 17.46 -0.82 11.86
N GLY A 189 16.17 -0.44 11.83
CA GLY A 189 15.70 0.76 12.54
C GLY A 189 15.54 0.59 14.06
N VAL A 190 15.99 -0.53 14.60
CA VAL A 190 16.32 -0.69 16.01
C VAL A 190 17.83 -0.80 16.05
N ASP A 191 18.51 0.14 16.72
CA ASP A 191 19.96 0.16 16.87
C ASP A 191 20.46 -1.04 17.69
N LEU A 192 20.35 -2.24 17.11
CA LEU A 192 20.91 -3.46 17.65
C LEU A 192 22.40 -3.40 17.34
N ASN A 193 23.23 -3.37 18.39
CA ASN A 193 24.67 -3.46 18.22
C ASN A 193 25.01 -4.85 17.68
N PHE A 194 25.23 -4.94 16.36
CA PHE A 194 25.68 -6.16 15.68
C PHE A 194 27.21 -6.35 15.76
N GLU A 195 27.93 -5.35 16.28
CA GLU A 195 29.38 -5.39 16.41
C GLU A 195 29.83 -6.21 17.64
N GLY A 196 30.43 -7.38 17.39
CA GLY A 196 31.52 -7.89 18.21
C GLY A 196 31.28 -9.12 19.08
N LEU A 197 30.06 -9.37 19.57
CA LEU A 197 29.68 -10.63 20.24
C LEU A 197 28.21 -10.88 19.90
N GLY A 198 27.91 -12.06 19.38
CA GLY A 198 26.60 -12.39 18.78
C GLY A 198 25.39 -11.83 19.53
N LEU A 199 24.36 -11.47 18.76
CA LEU A 199 23.06 -10.99 19.25
C LEU A 199 22.70 -11.63 20.60
N ALA A 200 22.57 -10.81 21.64
CA ALA A 200 22.00 -11.26 22.90
C ALA A 200 20.62 -11.90 22.64
N SER A 201 20.20 -12.85 23.47
CA SER A 201 18.90 -13.55 23.32
C SER A 201 17.72 -12.58 23.18
N SER A 202 17.83 -11.36 23.75
CA SER A 202 16.87 -10.27 23.60
C SER A 202 16.76 -9.72 22.17
N GLY A 203 17.87 -9.67 21.42
CA GLY A 203 17.90 -9.23 20.03
C GLY A 203 17.20 -10.22 19.09
N TYR A 204 17.41 -11.53 19.28
CA TYR A 204 16.68 -12.56 18.53
C TYR A 204 15.18 -12.57 18.86
N GLN A 205 14.81 -12.29 20.11
CA GLN A 205 13.42 -12.14 20.51
C GLN A 205 12.75 -10.95 19.83
N PHE A 206 13.45 -9.82 19.67
CA PHE A 206 12.94 -8.68 18.89
C PHE A 206 12.72 -9.06 17.41
N ILE A 207 13.74 -9.67 16.79
CA ILE A 207 13.67 -10.15 15.39
C ILE A 207 12.47 -11.09 15.18
N TYR A 208 12.23 -11.99 16.14
CA TYR A 208 11.09 -12.90 16.14
C TYR A 208 9.75 -12.17 16.15
N TYR A 209 9.59 -11.18 17.02
CA TYR A 209 8.32 -10.49 17.10
C TYR A 209 8.01 -9.66 15.84
N GLU A 210 9.01 -9.00 15.26
CA GLU A 210 8.83 -8.30 13.98
C GLU A 210 8.48 -9.28 12.84
N ALA A 211 9.09 -10.47 12.85
CA ALA A 211 8.76 -11.53 11.91
C ALA A 211 7.33 -12.04 12.11
N ALA A 212 6.91 -12.29 13.35
CA ALA A 212 5.56 -12.69 13.68
C ALA A 212 4.55 -11.61 13.26
N ASP A 213 4.93 -10.35 13.38
CA ASP A 213 4.06 -9.25 13.03
C ASP A 213 3.82 -9.12 11.52
N ILE A 214 4.83 -9.41 10.71
CA ILE A 214 4.75 -9.37 9.24
C ILE A 214 4.13 -10.66 8.68
N PHE A 215 4.65 -11.82 9.10
CA PHE A 215 4.32 -13.11 8.50
C PHE A 215 3.15 -13.84 9.17
N ALA A 216 3.05 -13.82 10.50
CA ALA A 216 2.00 -14.58 11.18
C ALA A 216 0.68 -13.79 11.28
N ALA A 217 0.75 -12.49 11.60
CA ALA A 217 -0.46 -11.69 11.83
C ALA A 217 -1.27 -11.38 10.56
N SER A 218 -0.67 -11.50 9.37
CA SER A 218 -1.35 -11.35 8.08
C SER A 218 -2.27 -12.54 7.74
N LEU A 219 -2.12 -13.67 8.42
CA LEU A 219 -2.93 -14.87 8.18
C LEU A 219 -4.30 -14.74 8.86
N SER A 220 -5.38 -15.20 8.23
CA SER A 220 -6.73 -15.06 8.80
C SER A 220 -7.05 -16.02 9.94
N SER A 221 -6.48 -17.24 9.94
CA SER A 221 -6.81 -18.29 10.92
C SER A 221 -5.81 -18.34 12.08
N PRO A 222 -6.27 -18.36 13.35
CA PRO A 222 -5.41 -18.32 14.52
C PRO A 222 -4.45 -19.52 14.61
N ASP A 223 -4.91 -20.72 14.22
CA ASP A 223 -4.08 -21.93 14.20
C ASP A 223 -2.91 -21.79 13.23
N LYS A 224 -3.16 -21.19 12.06
CA LYS A 224 -2.14 -20.88 11.06
C LYS A 224 -1.13 -19.87 11.60
N ARG A 225 -1.60 -18.83 12.28
CA ARG A 225 -0.71 -17.83 12.91
C ARG A 225 0.22 -18.48 13.92
N GLN A 226 -0.33 -19.31 14.80
CA GLN A 226 0.45 -19.98 15.84
C GLN A 226 1.46 -20.97 15.24
N TYR A 227 1.07 -21.69 14.19
CA TYR A 227 1.97 -22.61 13.51
C TYR A 227 3.16 -21.90 12.84
N VAL A 228 2.89 -20.81 12.10
CA VAL A 228 3.94 -20.00 11.47
C VAL A 228 4.84 -19.35 12.52
N ALA A 229 4.27 -18.80 13.59
CA ALA A 229 5.04 -18.23 14.69
C ALA A 229 5.96 -19.29 15.34
N ARG A 230 5.47 -20.50 15.59
CA ARG A 230 6.27 -21.59 16.15
C ARG A 230 7.45 -21.97 15.26
N GLU A 231 7.25 -22.02 13.95
CA GLU A 231 8.35 -22.35 13.03
C GLU A 231 9.39 -21.23 12.96
N ILE A 232 8.98 -19.96 12.94
CA ILE A 232 9.90 -18.82 12.99
C ILE A 232 10.73 -18.88 14.28
N ALA A 233 10.08 -19.13 15.42
CA ALA A 233 10.77 -19.28 16.71
C ALA A 233 11.79 -20.42 16.69
N ARG A 234 11.46 -21.56 16.04
CA ARG A 234 12.36 -22.71 15.89
C ARG A 234 13.61 -22.36 15.08
N ILE A 235 13.47 -21.64 13.98
CA ILE A 235 14.60 -21.25 13.11
C ILE A 235 15.50 -20.23 13.79
N LEU A 236 14.92 -19.32 14.57
CA LEU A 236 15.67 -18.32 15.35
C LEU A 236 16.26 -18.88 16.66
N GLY A 237 16.00 -20.16 17.00
CA GLY A 237 16.54 -20.82 18.19
C GLY A 237 15.81 -20.48 19.50
N LEU A 238 14.59 -19.95 19.43
CA LEU A 238 13.76 -19.53 20.56
C LEU A 238 12.75 -20.63 20.96
N PHE A 239 13.24 -21.74 21.50
CA PHE A 239 12.41 -22.92 21.77
C PHE A 239 11.30 -22.72 22.82
N HIS A 240 11.46 -21.78 23.77
CA HIS A 240 10.50 -21.60 24.87
C HIS A 240 9.43 -20.52 24.61
N GLN A 241 9.64 -19.62 23.64
CA GLN A 241 8.74 -18.47 23.38
C GLN A 241 7.76 -18.70 22.22
N ALA A 242 7.75 -19.91 21.66
CA ALA A 242 6.98 -20.30 20.48
C ALA A 242 5.46 -20.38 20.70
N GLU A 243 4.99 -20.23 21.93
CA GLU A 243 3.56 -20.29 22.27
C GLU A 243 2.86 -18.93 22.21
N THR A 244 3.58 -17.82 22.36
CA THR A 244 3.00 -16.47 22.39
C THR A 244 3.49 -15.62 21.23
N MET A 245 2.57 -15.17 20.36
CA MET A 245 2.85 -14.23 19.27
C MET A 245 3.24 -12.83 19.77
N HIS A 246 2.84 -12.49 20.99
CA HIS A 246 3.09 -11.21 21.62
C HIS A 246 3.94 -11.38 22.88
N PRO A 247 4.66 -10.34 23.31
CA PRO A 247 5.26 -10.28 24.64
C PRO A 247 4.25 -10.69 25.71
N THR A 248 4.72 -11.45 26.69
CA THR A 248 3.90 -11.87 27.83
C THR A 248 3.42 -10.65 28.62
N ASP A 249 4.22 -9.58 28.60
CA ASP A 249 3.93 -8.29 29.21
C ASP A 249 2.85 -7.52 28.46
N LYS A 250 1.96 -6.88 29.23
CA LYS A 250 0.95 -5.99 28.68
C LYS A 250 1.64 -4.78 28.05
N PRO A 251 1.42 -4.46 26.76
CA PRO A 251 1.97 -3.26 26.15
C PRO A 251 1.52 -2.01 26.91
N ILE A 252 2.48 -1.17 27.29
CA ILE A 252 2.23 0.03 28.08
C ILE A 252 2.20 1.24 27.14
N ILE A 253 1.21 2.11 27.31
CA ILE A 253 1.15 3.41 26.63
C ILE A 253 1.67 4.47 27.60
N GLN A 254 2.79 5.10 27.25
CA GLN A 254 3.37 6.19 28.03
C GLN A 254 3.68 7.37 27.12
N ALA A 255 3.06 8.51 27.40
CA ALA A 255 3.42 9.78 26.78
C ALA A 255 4.58 10.42 27.56
N ARG A 256 5.71 10.59 26.90
CA ARG A 256 6.86 11.39 27.37
C ARG A 256 6.82 12.77 26.72
N HIS A 257 7.69 13.69 27.13
CA HIS A 257 7.63 15.09 26.68
C HIS A 257 7.78 15.27 25.15
N THR A 258 8.53 14.39 24.48
CA THR A 258 8.81 14.44 23.03
C THR A 258 8.34 13.19 22.29
N ASP A 259 8.02 12.12 23.03
CA ASP A 259 7.88 10.78 22.47
C ASP A 259 6.65 10.08 23.04
N LEU A 260 5.92 9.34 22.21
CA LEU A 260 4.88 8.42 22.64
C LEU A 260 5.41 6.98 22.59
N GLN A 261 5.52 6.33 23.74
CA GLN A 261 5.84 4.91 23.82
C GLN A 261 4.54 4.09 23.78
N VAL A 262 4.45 3.18 22.83
CA VAL A 262 3.36 2.19 22.69
C VAL A 262 4.01 0.82 22.67
N GLY A 263 3.97 0.11 23.81
CA GLY A 263 4.63 -1.18 23.96
C GLY A 263 6.14 -1.05 23.72
N ARG A 264 6.65 -1.81 22.75
CA ARG A 264 8.06 -1.84 22.32
C ARG A 264 8.46 -0.69 21.39
N VAL A 265 7.50 0.06 20.85
CA VAL A 265 7.75 1.10 19.85
C VAL A 265 7.69 2.48 20.48
N THR A 266 8.60 3.36 20.07
CA THR A 266 8.61 4.78 20.44
C THR A 266 8.41 5.62 19.18
N LEU A 267 7.40 6.49 19.21
CA LEU A 267 7.04 7.41 18.15
C LEU A 267 7.41 8.83 18.55
N GLN A 268 8.07 9.55 17.64
CA GLN A 268 8.40 10.97 17.83
C GLN A 268 7.15 11.83 17.60
N CYS A 269 6.88 12.76 18.50
CA CYS A 269 5.78 13.72 18.36
C CYS A 269 6.33 15.09 17.94
N SER A 270 5.77 15.68 16.88
CA SER A 270 6.15 17.04 16.44
C SER A 270 5.78 18.12 17.47
N ASP A 271 4.70 17.89 18.22
CA ASP A 271 4.23 18.75 19.32
C ASP A 271 4.13 17.92 20.61
N LYS A 272 4.21 18.58 21.78
CA LYS A 272 4.03 17.92 23.09
C LYS A 272 2.81 17.00 23.03
N PRO A 273 2.91 15.68 23.26
CA PRO A 273 1.76 14.79 23.13
C PRO A 273 0.61 15.29 24.01
N ALA A 274 -0.63 15.13 23.53
CA ALA A 274 -1.78 15.47 24.34
C ALA A 274 -1.72 14.65 25.64
N LEU A 275 -2.09 15.25 26.78
CA LEU A 275 -2.37 14.47 27.97
C LEU A 275 -3.28 13.33 27.54
N ILE A 276 -2.91 12.08 27.86
CA ILE A 276 -3.74 10.90 27.61
C ILE A 276 -5.00 11.10 28.44
N GLN A 277 -5.95 11.88 27.93
CA GLN A 277 -7.27 11.98 28.51
C GLN A 277 -7.86 10.59 28.35
N LYS A 278 -8.40 10.05 29.45
CA LYS A 278 -9.20 8.83 29.44
C LYS A 278 -10.46 9.11 28.60
N GLY A 279 -10.30 9.13 27.29
CA GLY A 279 -11.40 9.02 26.34
C GLY A 279 -12.04 7.64 26.45
N PRO A 280 -12.99 7.30 25.57
CA PRO A 280 -13.72 6.04 25.58
C PRO A 280 -12.86 4.84 25.10
N PHE A 281 -11.55 4.84 25.39
CA PHE A 281 -10.67 3.72 25.05
C PHE A 281 -10.69 2.70 26.19
N ALA A 282 -11.29 1.55 25.94
CA ALA A 282 -11.19 0.41 26.84
C ALA A 282 -9.79 -0.19 26.71
N ASP A 283 -9.05 -0.22 27.82
CA ASP A 283 -7.71 -0.77 27.95
C ASP A 283 -7.75 -2.32 27.94
N ILE A 284 -8.07 -2.87 26.76
CA ILE A 284 -8.16 -4.31 26.48
C ILE A 284 -6.86 -4.75 25.82
N ARG A 285 -6.28 -5.88 26.29
CA ARG A 285 -5.01 -6.41 25.76
C ARG A 285 -4.99 -6.53 24.23
N SER A 286 -6.03 -7.10 23.64
CA SER A 286 -6.13 -7.26 22.18
C SER A 286 -6.13 -5.92 21.42
N ALA A 287 -6.74 -4.88 21.98
CA ALA A 287 -6.73 -3.54 21.39
C ALA A 287 -5.34 -2.90 21.47
N LEU A 288 -4.62 -3.13 22.58
CA LEU A 288 -3.27 -2.64 22.74
C LEU A 288 -2.25 -3.36 21.83
N ASP A 289 -2.39 -4.68 21.63
CA ASP A 289 -1.54 -5.45 20.72
C ASP A 289 -1.70 -4.94 19.28
N VAL A 290 -2.94 -4.66 18.85
CA VAL A 290 -3.22 -4.05 17.54
C VAL A 290 -2.67 -2.63 17.47
N LEU A 291 -2.81 -1.85 18.53
CA LEU A 291 -2.28 -0.49 18.61
C LEU A 291 -0.75 -0.48 18.51
N GLU A 292 -0.05 -1.39 19.18
CA GLU A 292 1.39 -1.55 19.10
C GLU A 292 1.83 -1.86 17.66
N ARG A 293 1.13 -2.76 16.96
CA ARG A 293 1.41 -3.08 15.55
C ARG A 293 1.19 -1.90 14.61
N VAL A 294 0.11 -1.14 14.83
CA VAL A 294 -0.18 0.08 14.06
C VAL A 294 0.92 1.11 14.31
N ALA A 295 1.33 1.30 15.56
CA ALA A 295 2.44 2.18 15.93
C ALA A 295 3.77 1.74 15.28
N CYS A 296 4.08 0.44 15.26
CA CYS A 296 5.25 -0.09 14.56
C CYS A 296 5.23 0.26 13.07
N SER A 297 4.07 0.05 12.42
CA SER A 297 3.93 0.35 11.00
C SER A 297 4.07 1.85 10.70
N ILE A 298 3.57 2.73 11.58
CA ILE A 298 3.77 4.19 11.49
C ILE A 298 5.25 4.56 11.61
N LYS A 299 5.98 3.96 12.57
CA LYS A 299 7.42 4.22 12.75
C LYS A 299 8.22 3.94 11.47
N PHE A 300 7.86 2.90 10.73
CA PHE A 300 8.56 2.49 9.51
C PHE A 300 7.94 3.03 8.21
N ASN A 301 6.94 3.90 8.30
CA ASN A 301 6.19 4.46 7.18
C ASN A 301 5.62 3.36 6.25
N GLU A 302 4.95 2.38 6.85
CA GLU A 302 4.33 1.26 6.15
C GLU A 302 2.81 1.42 6.09
N PRO A 303 2.17 1.20 4.92
CA PRO A 303 0.72 1.24 4.82
C PRO A 303 0.09 0.06 5.58
N VAL A 304 -0.98 0.34 6.33
CA VAL A 304 -1.68 -0.65 7.18
C VAL A 304 -3.12 -0.82 6.72
N LEU A 305 -3.54 -2.08 6.56
CA LEU A 305 -4.94 -2.45 6.38
C LEU A 305 -5.45 -3.17 7.62
N LEU A 306 -6.49 -2.62 8.27
CA LEU A 306 -7.13 -3.24 9.43
C LEU A 306 -8.46 -3.90 9.02
N VAL A 307 -8.49 -5.24 9.04
CA VAL A 307 -9.68 -6.03 8.68
C VAL A 307 -10.34 -6.61 9.92
N GLY A 308 -11.67 -6.56 9.98
CA GLY A 308 -12.47 -7.21 11.02
C GLY A 308 -13.90 -6.68 11.04
N GLU A 309 -14.77 -7.26 11.87
CA GLU A 309 -16.19 -6.88 11.96
C GLU A 309 -16.41 -5.40 12.25
N THR A 310 -17.44 -4.80 11.67
CA THR A 310 -17.79 -3.39 11.94
C THR A 310 -18.10 -3.18 13.42
N GLY A 311 -17.68 -2.05 13.99
CA GLY A 311 -17.94 -1.74 15.40
C GLY A 311 -16.90 -2.24 16.40
N THR A 312 -15.86 -2.96 15.98
CA THR A 312 -14.77 -3.42 16.88
C THR A 312 -13.76 -2.33 17.31
N GLY A 313 -14.07 -1.05 17.07
CA GLY A 313 -13.21 0.07 17.49
C GLY A 313 -11.97 0.33 16.63
N LYS A 314 -11.86 -0.25 15.42
CA LYS A 314 -10.72 -0.01 14.49
C LYS A 314 -10.49 1.48 14.21
N THR A 315 -11.55 2.20 13.81
CA THR A 315 -11.47 3.65 13.52
C THR A 315 -11.12 4.43 14.77
N THR A 316 -11.71 4.06 15.92
CA THR A 316 -11.44 4.69 17.22
C THR A 316 -9.99 4.51 17.66
N LEU A 317 -9.38 3.36 17.39
CA LEU A 317 -7.97 3.09 17.69
C LEU A 317 -7.05 4.05 16.93
N VAL A 318 -7.28 4.25 15.62
CA VAL A 318 -6.49 5.18 14.80
C VAL A 318 -6.73 6.63 15.21
N GLN A 319 -7.98 7.00 15.51
CA GLN A 319 -8.33 8.34 16.01
C GLN A 319 -7.64 8.66 17.33
N ASN A 320 -7.64 7.72 18.28
CA ASN A 320 -6.97 7.90 19.57
C ASN A 320 -5.46 8.03 19.40
N LEU A 321 -4.84 7.21 18.55
CA LEU A 321 -3.41 7.29 18.29
C LEU A 321 -3.02 8.64 17.67
N ALA A 322 -3.79 9.12 16.67
CA ALA A 322 -3.57 10.43 16.07
C ALA A 322 -3.72 11.58 17.08
N SER A 323 -4.72 11.49 17.97
CA SER A 323 -4.94 12.45 19.05
C SER A 323 -3.76 12.49 20.04
N TRP A 324 -3.25 11.32 20.45
CA TRP A 324 -2.09 11.23 21.34
C TRP A 324 -0.81 11.80 20.71
N LEU A 325 -0.62 11.58 19.41
CA LEU A 325 0.50 12.12 18.63
C LEU A 325 0.31 13.60 18.20
N LYS A 326 -0.86 14.19 18.48
CA LYS A 326 -1.28 15.51 17.98
C LYS A 326 -1.13 15.69 16.47
N GLN A 327 -1.42 14.63 15.71
CA GLN A 327 -1.40 14.68 14.25
C GLN A 327 -2.81 14.91 13.72
N SER A 328 -2.93 15.67 12.63
CA SER A 328 -4.19 15.83 11.91
C SER A 328 -4.57 14.51 11.23
N LEU A 329 -5.73 13.96 11.59
CA LEU A 329 -6.27 12.76 10.94
C LEU A 329 -7.34 13.17 9.91
N THR A 330 -7.03 12.99 8.63
CA THR A 330 -8.00 13.14 7.55
C THR A 330 -8.69 11.80 7.32
N VAL A 331 -10.00 11.75 7.55
CA VAL A 331 -10.83 10.57 7.29
C VAL A 331 -11.52 10.75 5.95
N VAL A 332 -11.22 9.86 5.00
CA VAL A 332 -11.92 9.80 3.71
C VAL A 332 -12.72 8.51 3.66
N ASN A 333 -14.04 8.64 3.54
CA ASN A 333 -14.93 7.50 3.39
C ASN A 333 -15.03 7.15 1.90
N LEU A 334 -14.44 6.02 1.51
CA LEU A 334 -14.55 5.51 0.16
C LEU A 334 -15.84 4.69 0.01
N SER A 335 -16.58 4.96 -1.05
CA SER A 335 -17.80 4.26 -1.45
C SER A 335 -17.78 4.00 -2.96
N GLN A 336 -18.75 3.25 -3.47
CA GLN A 336 -18.90 3.07 -4.93
C GLN A 336 -19.19 4.37 -5.69
N GLN A 337 -19.57 5.45 -5.00
CA GLN A 337 -19.83 6.77 -5.58
C GLN A 337 -18.64 7.73 -5.43
N SER A 338 -17.53 7.27 -4.83
CA SER A 338 -16.34 8.09 -4.66
C SER A 338 -15.56 8.15 -5.95
N ASP A 339 -15.42 9.34 -6.52
CA ASP A 339 -14.67 9.56 -7.74
C ASP A 339 -13.24 10.02 -7.44
N ILE A 340 -12.31 9.84 -8.39
CA ILE A 340 -10.92 10.31 -8.27
C ILE A 340 -10.85 11.82 -7.99
N SER A 341 -11.82 12.59 -8.51
CA SER A 341 -11.95 14.04 -8.25
C SER A 341 -12.23 14.38 -6.80
N ASP A 342 -12.81 13.47 -6.01
CA ASP A 342 -13.02 13.68 -4.58
C ASP A 342 -11.71 13.60 -3.79
N LEU A 343 -10.71 12.89 -4.33
CA LEU A 343 -9.39 12.69 -3.70
C LEU A 343 -8.36 13.71 -4.18
N LEU A 344 -8.26 13.91 -5.50
CA LEU A 344 -7.27 14.79 -6.12
C LEU A 344 -7.77 16.23 -6.31
N GLY A 345 -9.07 16.45 -6.11
CA GLY A 345 -9.75 17.68 -6.48
C GLY A 345 -10.19 17.65 -7.94
N GLY A 346 -11.28 18.36 -8.23
CA GLY A 346 -11.81 18.49 -9.58
C GLY A 346 -12.94 19.49 -9.61
N PHE A 347 -13.20 20.04 -10.80
CA PHE A 347 -14.34 20.91 -11.02
C PHE A 347 -15.59 20.06 -11.20
N LYS A 348 -16.50 20.12 -10.22
CA LYS A 348 -17.81 19.50 -10.32
C LYS A 348 -18.80 20.49 -10.93
N PRO A 349 -19.66 20.08 -11.88
CA PRO A 349 -20.73 20.94 -12.35
C PRO A 349 -21.66 21.26 -11.17
N THR A 350 -21.64 22.52 -10.73
CA THR A 350 -22.53 23.03 -9.69
C THR A 350 -23.87 23.42 -10.30
N ASP A 351 -24.97 22.80 -9.85
CA ASP A 351 -26.32 23.29 -10.14
C ASP A 351 -26.49 24.68 -9.50
N ALA A 352 -27.20 25.60 -10.14
CA ALA A 352 -27.46 26.94 -9.61
C ALA A 352 -28.06 26.88 -8.19
N ARG A 353 -28.85 25.84 -7.90
CA ARG A 353 -29.37 25.56 -6.55
C ARG A 353 -28.29 25.36 -5.49
N SER A 354 -27.17 24.72 -5.83
CA SER A 354 -26.07 24.49 -4.88
C SER A 354 -25.35 25.78 -4.46
N ILE A 355 -25.37 26.80 -5.32
CA ILE A 355 -24.83 28.14 -5.04
C ILE A 355 -25.87 28.98 -4.29
N CYS A 356 -27.14 28.93 -4.71
CA CYS A 356 -28.21 29.73 -4.12
C CYS A 356 -28.64 29.25 -2.72
N PHE A 357 -28.51 27.96 -2.41
CA PHE A 357 -28.99 27.40 -1.15
C PHE A 357 -28.21 27.86 0.08
N PRO A 358 -26.86 27.90 0.09
CA PRO A 358 -26.08 28.52 1.17
C PRO A 358 -26.44 29.99 1.37
N LEU A 359 -26.56 30.76 0.28
CA LEU A 359 -26.97 32.17 0.32
C LEU A 359 -28.38 32.35 0.90
N TYR A 360 -29.31 31.48 0.54
CA TYR A 360 -30.66 31.46 1.12
C TYR A 360 -30.65 31.13 2.61
N MET A 361 -29.81 30.18 3.05
CA MET A 361 -29.68 29.84 4.47
C MET A 361 -29.04 30.97 5.28
N GLU A 362 -28.03 31.64 4.72
CA GLU A 362 -27.43 32.83 5.31
C GLU A 362 -28.44 33.98 5.40
N PHE A 363 -29.20 34.23 4.33
CA PHE A 363 -30.31 35.19 4.35
C PHE A 363 -31.35 34.82 5.41
N LYS A 364 -31.74 33.56 5.52
CA LYS A 364 -32.72 33.10 6.50
C LYS A 364 -32.22 33.27 7.93
N ASP A 365 -30.95 32.98 8.19
CA ASP A 365 -30.33 33.15 9.50
C ASP A 365 -30.28 34.64 9.87
N LEU A 366 -29.77 35.49 8.96
CA LEU A 366 -29.76 36.94 9.12
C LEU A 366 -31.17 37.53 9.29
N PHE A 367 -32.14 37.03 8.54
CA PHE A 367 -33.53 37.46 8.62
C PHE A 367 -34.16 37.07 9.96
N CYS A 368 -33.93 35.86 10.45
CA CYS A 368 -34.39 35.42 11.78
C CYS A 368 -33.69 36.15 12.93
N GLN A 369 -32.46 36.60 12.74
CA GLN A 369 -31.74 37.43 13.73
C GLN A 369 -32.23 38.89 13.72
N SER A 370 -32.58 39.42 12.54
CA SER A 370 -33.01 40.81 12.37
C SER A 370 -34.49 41.02 12.69
N PHE A 371 -35.32 40.02 12.41
CA PHE A 371 -36.74 39.99 12.73
C PHE A 371 -36.97 38.90 13.77
N SER A 372 -37.01 39.32 15.04
CA SER A 372 -37.52 38.47 16.12
C SER A 372 -38.85 37.85 15.69
N LYS A 373 -39.01 36.53 15.91
CA LYS A 373 -40.32 35.88 15.87
C LYS A 373 -41.20 36.50 16.96
N GLU A 374 -41.90 37.58 16.63
CA GLU A 374 -43.08 37.98 17.38
C GLU A 374 -44.26 37.09 16.94
N VAL A 375 -44.58 36.15 17.84
CA VAL A 375 -45.84 35.39 18.03
C VAL A 375 -46.39 34.60 16.85
#